data_AF-A0AAJ6CJW3-F1
#
_entry.id   AF-A0AAJ6CJW3-F1
#
_cell.length_a   1.000
_cell.length_b   1.000
_cell.length_c   1.000
_cell.angle_alpha   90.00
_cell.angle_beta   90.00
_cell.angle_gamma   90.00
#
_symmetry.space_group_name_H-M   'P 1'
#
loop_
_entity.id
_entity.type
_entity.pdbx_description
1 polymer ?
#
loop_
_entity_poly.entity_id
_entity_poly.type
_entity_poly.pdbx_seq_one_letter_code
_entity_poly.pdbx_strand_id
1 'polypeptide(L)'
;MTWEVQSRRVRLTQSRLDAKLTAYAQYVSDLARKNAAPSDAVSVDMSGTAPSAQDRAAMEAEIQALLVQYSDELDELATTLNDPLLPPNGTQKHAIQRHRELLLDFEREFFRSKTQVRQVLDWHQLLGHVKQDIHDYRTQHASEVQSYLDERSHLERSHLMMDETLDQAYATQQEFRGQREQLGHTLTRLTRIAAQMPGIQSIISLISRRRRRDTIVLAVVIGVCLVILLLVGVRR
;
A
#
# COMPACT_ATOMS: atom_id res chain seq x y z
N MET A 1 -50.06 55.27 27.04
CA MET A 1 -48.78 55.49 26.32
C MET A 1 -47.86 54.27 26.31
N THR A 2 -48.15 53.21 27.08
CA THR A 2 -47.31 52.00 27.20
C THR A 2 -47.35 51.09 25.96
N TRP A 3 -48.55 50.91 25.36
CA TRP A 3 -48.75 50.01 24.22
C TRP A 3 -47.89 50.33 22.99
N GLU A 4 -47.82 51.59 22.56
CA GLU A 4 -47.08 51.95 21.34
C GLU A 4 -45.58 51.73 21.49
N VAL A 5 -45.05 51.98 22.70
CA VAL A 5 -43.64 51.75 23.03
C VAL A 5 -43.33 50.25 23.03
N GLN A 6 -44.18 49.44 23.67
CA GLN A 6 -44.04 47.97 23.66
C GLN A 6 -44.19 47.41 22.24
N SER A 7 -45.16 47.88 21.45
CA SER A 7 -45.36 47.43 20.07
C SER A 7 -44.17 47.79 19.17
N ARG A 8 -43.57 48.96 19.36
CA ARG A 8 -42.34 49.33 18.65
C ARG A 8 -41.19 48.40 19.01
N ARG A 9 -41.05 48.06 20.30
CA ARG A 9 -40.01 47.13 20.78
C ARG A 9 -40.15 45.74 20.15
N VAL A 10 -41.37 45.17 20.16
CA VAL A 10 -41.68 43.88 19.52
C VAL A 10 -41.36 43.88 18.02
N ARG A 11 -41.64 44.97 17.30
CA ARG A 11 -41.29 45.10 15.87
C ARG A 11 -39.78 45.18 15.64
N LEU A 12 -39.04 45.82 16.55
CA LEU A 12 -37.58 45.89 16.46
C LEU A 12 -36.96 44.50 16.70
N THR A 13 -37.39 43.77 17.73
CA THR A 13 -36.92 42.41 17.98
C THR A 13 -37.31 41.46 16.85
N GLN A 14 -38.52 41.59 16.29
CA GLN A 14 -38.94 40.90 15.08
C GLN A 14 -37.96 41.15 13.92
N SER A 15 -37.65 42.41 13.59
CA SER A 15 -36.78 42.75 12.47
C SER A 15 -35.36 42.20 12.64
N ARG A 16 -34.87 42.16 13.89
CA ARG A 16 -33.57 41.61 14.23
C ARG A 16 -33.54 40.09 14.10
N LEU A 17 -34.61 39.42 14.55
CA LEU A 17 -34.77 37.98 14.44
C LEU A 17 -34.82 37.54 12.97
N ASP A 18 -35.60 38.22 12.14
CA ASP A 18 -35.72 37.97 10.70
C ASP A 18 -34.37 38.12 9.97
N ALA A 19 -33.62 39.19 10.26
CA ALA A 19 -32.29 39.41 9.70
C ALA A 19 -31.30 38.29 10.09
N LYS A 20 -31.34 37.85 11.36
CA LYS A 20 -30.47 36.78 11.86
C LYS A 20 -30.84 35.41 11.30
N LEU A 21 -32.14 35.11 11.17
CA LEU A 21 -32.62 33.89 10.54
C LEU A 21 -32.23 33.83 9.06
N THR A 22 -32.35 34.94 8.34
CA THR A 22 -31.93 35.03 6.94
C THR A 22 -30.42 34.81 6.80
N ALA A 23 -29.60 35.42 7.66
CA ALA A 23 -28.16 35.21 7.67
C ALA A 23 -27.79 33.75 7.98
N TYR A 24 -28.49 33.12 8.93
CA TYR A 24 -28.29 31.71 9.25
C TYR A 24 -28.70 30.80 8.09
N ALA A 25 -29.84 31.07 7.43
CA ALA A 25 -30.28 30.31 6.26
C ALA A 25 -29.29 30.43 5.08
N GLN A 26 -28.73 31.62 4.83
CA GLN A 26 -27.66 31.81 3.85
C GLN A 26 -26.43 30.99 4.20
N TYR A 27 -26.01 31.01 5.48
CA TYR A 27 -24.92 30.17 5.97
C TYR A 27 -25.18 28.67 5.72
N VAL A 28 -26.39 28.17 5.99
CA VAL A 28 -26.78 26.78 5.69
C VAL A 28 -26.66 26.49 4.19
N SER A 29 -27.13 27.41 3.34
CA SER A 29 -27.10 27.24 1.89
C SER A 29 -25.68 27.21 1.32
N ASP A 30 -24.78 28.04 1.86
CA ASP A 30 -23.37 28.06 1.47
C ASP A 30 -22.64 26.80 1.93
N LEU A 31 -22.95 26.32 3.14
CA LEU A 31 -22.43 25.05 3.64
C LEU A 31 -22.87 23.88 2.75
N ALA A 32 -24.14 23.83 2.36
CA ALA A 32 -24.66 22.82 1.45
C ALA A 32 -24.01 22.91 0.05
N ARG A 33 -23.79 24.13 -0.47
CA ARG A 33 -23.17 24.36 -1.78
C ARG A 33 -21.70 23.92 -1.81
N LYS A 34 -20.93 24.25 -0.76
CA LYS A 34 -19.54 23.79 -0.62
C LYS A 34 -19.46 22.26 -0.63
N ASN A 35 -20.46 21.58 -0.06
CA ASN A 35 -20.49 20.11 -0.03
C ASN A 35 -20.98 19.47 -1.34
N ALA A 36 -21.76 20.17 -2.16
CA ALA A 36 -22.26 19.66 -3.45
C ALA A 36 -21.26 19.83 -4.62
N ALA A 37 -20.21 20.62 -4.46
CA ALA A 37 -19.22 20.84 -5.51
C ALA A 37 -18.39 19.55 -5.78
N PRO A 38 -18.30 19.09 -7.04
CA PRO A 38 -17.51 17.92 -7.39
C PRO A 38 -16.02 18.20 -7.21
N SER A 39 -15.29 17.21 -6.70
CA SER A 39 -13.87 17.26 -6.30
C SER A 39 -12.86 17.48 -7.43
N ASP A 40 -13.31 17.73 -8.67
CA ASP A 40 -12.47 17.87 -9.87
C ASP A 40 -12.25 19.34 -10.29
N ALA A 41 -12.93 20.28 -9.62
CA ALA A 41 -12.54 21.69 -9.69
C ALA A 41 -11.38 21.88 -8.71
N VAL A 42 -10.18 22.19 -9.25
CA VAL A 42 -9.05 22.76 -8.52
C VAL A 42 -9.58 23.58 -7.35
N SER A 43 -9.35 23.10 -6.13
CA SER A 43 -9.55 23.90 -4.94
C SER A 43 -8.52 25.01 -5.01
N VAL A 44 -8.89 26.11 -5.69
CA VAL A 44 -8.35 27.41 -5.37
C VAL A 44 -8.60 27.52 -3.88
N ASP A 45 -7.52 27.39 -3.13
CA ASP A 45 -7.44 27.70 -1.72
C ASP A 45 -7.86 29.16 -1.56
N MET A 46 -9.17 29.36 -1.54
CA MET A 46 -9.76 30.51 -0.97
C MET A 46 -9.96 30.13 0.47
N SER A 47 -8.95 30.50 1.25
CA SER A 47 -8.98 30.80 2.69
C SER A 47 -10.14 31.77 3.00
N GLY A 48 -11.36 31.33 2.71
CA GLY A 48 -12.61 31.83 3.22
C GLY A 48 -12.97 30.87 4.31
N THR A 49 -12.36 31.10 5.47
CA THR A 49 -12.67 30.53 6.78
C THR A 49 -14.06 29.92 6.74
N ALA A 50 -14.17 28.59 6.61
CA ALA A 50 -15.43 27.94 6.94
C ALA A 50 -15.73 28.43 8.37
N PRO A 51 -16.84 29.15 8.62
CA PRO A 51 -17.12 29.68 9.94
C PRO A 51 -17.00 28.52 10.91
N SER A 52 -16.18 28.71 11.95
CA SER A 52 -15.84 27.63 12.86
C SER A 52 -17.14 27.03 13.41
N ALA A 53 -17.15 25.74 13.77
CA ALA A 53 -18.29 25.16 14.48
C ALA A 53 -18.73 26.03 15.68
N GLN A 54 -17.78 26.79 16.24
CA GLN A 54 -17.97 27.85 17.23
C GLN A 54 -18.86 29.02 16.75
N ASP A 55 -18.62 29.56 15.55
CA ASP A 55 -19.36 30.70 14.98
C ASP A 55 -20.81 30.32 14.68
N ARG A 56 -21.03 29.10 14.16
CA ARG A 56 -22.37 28.54 13.99
C ARG A 56 -23.09 28.41 15.33
N ALA A 57 -22.43 27.82 16.33
CA ALA A 57 -23.02 27.63 17.65
C ALA A 57 -23.38 28.98 18.29
N ALA A 58 -22.56 30.01 18.09
CA ALA A 58 -22.84 31.37 18.53
C ALA A 58 -24.07 31.97 17.82
N MET A 59 -24.21 31.81 16.50
CA MET A 59 -25.41 32.25 15.76
C MET A 59 -26.68 31.52 16.22
N GLU A 60 -26.60 30.20 16.44
CA GLU A 60 -27.73 29.42 16.95
C GLU A 60 -28.15 29.88 18.35
N ALA A 61 -27.19 30.14 19.24
CA ALA A 61 -27.46 30.64 20.59
C ALA A 61 -28.07 32.06 20.55
N GLU A 62 -27.58 32.94 19.68
CA GLU A 62 -28.13 34.29 19.52
C GLU A 62 -29.58 34.24 19.00
N ILE A 63 -29.88 33.40 18.01
CA ILE A 63 -31.25 33.24 17.47
C ILE A 63 -32.18 32.67 18.54
N GLN A 64 -31.73 31.68 19.32
CA GLN A 64 -32.51 31.13 20.44
C GLN A 64 -32.80 32.20 21.51
N ALA A 65 -31.81 33.02 21.86
CA ALA A 65 -32.01 34.12 22.81
C ALA A 65 -33.01 35.16 22.28
N LEU A 66 -32.95 35.49 20.99
CA LEU A 66 -33.89 36.42 20.35
C LEU A 66 -35.31 35.85 20.25
N LEU A 67 -35.47 34.54 20.03
CA LEU A 67 -36.78 33.87 20.05
C LEU A 67 -37.44 33.96 21.43
N VAL A 68 -36.68 33.67 22.49
CA VAL A 68 -37.15 33.81 23.89
C VAL A 68 -37.46 35.27 24.22
N GLN A 69 -36.59 36.20 23.82
CA GLN A 69 -36.86 37.62 24.03
C GLN A 69 -38.14 38.08 23.31
N TYR A 70 -38.37 37.59 22.09
CA TYR A 70 -39.56 37.93 21.31
C TYR A 70 -40.84 37.30 21.91
N SER A 71 -40.77 36.06 22.46
CA SER A 71 -41.90 35.46 23.19
C SER A 71 -42.25 36.26 24.44
N ASP A 72 -41.24 36.63 25.24
CA ASP A 72 -41.45 37.36 26.49
C ASP A 72 -42.04 38.76 26.25
N GLU A 73 -41.51 39.48 25.26
CA GLU A 73 -42.02 40.80 24.86
C GLU A 73 -43.45 40.72 24.28
N LEU A 74 -43.78 39.62 23.58
CA LEU A 74 -45.11 39.35 23.06
C LEU A 74 -46.12 39.06 24.18
N ASP A 75 -45.71 38.27 25.18
CA ASP A 75 -46.55 37.95 26.33
C ASP A 75 -46.77 39.19 27.21
N GLU A 76 -45.73 40.00 27.44
CA GLU A 76 -45.86 41.30 28.12
C GLU A 76 -46.88 42.19 27.38
N LEU A 77 -46.78 42.28 26.06
CA LEU A 77 -47.71 43.03 25.22
C LEU A 77 -49.13 42.43 25.25
N ALA A 78 -49.28 41.10 25.35
CA ALA A 78 -50.59 40.46 25.53
C ALA A 78 -51.22 40.72 26.89
N THR A 79 -50.41 40.79 27.95
CA THR A 79 -50.92 41.11 29.30
C THR A 79 -51.43 42.55 29.40
N THR A 80 -50.76 43.51 28.75
CA THR A 80 -51.22 44.91 28.74
C THR A 80 -52.51 45.13 27.94
N LEU A 81 -52.83 44.23 27.00
CA LEU A 81 -54.10 44.25 26.26
C LEU A 81 -55.28 43.67 27.05
N ASN A 82 -55.02 42.84 28.05
CA ASN A 82 -56.04 42.17 28.87
C ASN A 82 -56.43 42.96 30.13
N ASP A 83 -56.04 44.23 30.23
CA ASP A 83 -56.43 45.10 31.35
C ASP A 83 -57.96 45.32 31.35
N PRO A 84 -58.68 44.94 32.42
CA PRO A 84 -60.14 45.04 32.50
C PRO A 84 -60.69 46.48 32.44
N LEU A 85 -59.84 47.50 32.55
CA LEU A 85 -60.24 48.90 32.55
C LEU A 85 -60.33 49.54 31.15
N LEU A 86 -59.74 48.93 30.12
CA LEU A 86 -59.82 49.41 28.74
C LEU A 86 -60.28 48.28 27.79
N PRO A 87 -61.42 48.42 27.08
CA PRO A 87 -61.83 47.44 26.10
C PRO A 87 -60.78 47.35 24.98
N PRO A 88 -60.22 46.16 24.70
CA PRO A 88 -59.19 46.00 23.69
C PRO A 88 -59.72 46.26 22.27
N ASN A 89 -59.00 47.10 21.50
CA ASN A 89 -59.34 47.43 20.12
C ASN A 89 -59.13 46.17 19.24
N GLY A 90 -60.08 45.86 18.34
CA GLY A 90 -60.00 44.65 17.48
C GLY A 90 -58.70 44.58 16.69
N THR A 91 -58.17 45.73 16.27
CA THR A 91 -56.87 45.83 15.57
C THR A 91 -55.69 45.38 16.42
N GLN A 92 -55.69 45.66 17.73
CA GLN A 92 -54.64 45.25 18.67
C GLN A 92 -54.66 43.73 18.89
N LYS A 93 -55.85 43.13 19.02
CA LYS A 93 -56.00 41.67 19.12
C LYS A 93 -55.47 40.96 17.87
N HIS A 94 -55.81 41.46 16.68
CA HIS A 94 -55.29 40.93 15.43
C HIS A 94 -53.77 41.09 15.31
N ALA A 95 -53.19 42.19 15.80
CA ALA A 95 -51.74 42.38 15.80
C ALA A 95 -51.02 41.34 16.67
N ILE A 96 -51.52 41.06 17.89
CA ILE A 96 -50.96 40.01 18.76
C ILE A 96 -51.06 38.64 18.10
N GLN A 97 -52.23 38.33 17.54
CA GLN A 97 -52.46 37.05 16.88
C GLN A 97 -51.44 36.84 15.75
N ARG A 98 -51.20 37.87 14.93
CA ARG A 98 -50.19 37.84 13.87
C ARG A 98 -48.77 37.66 14.42
N HIS A 99 -48.43 38.33 15.52
CA HIS A 99 -47.11 38.18 16.13
C HIS A 99 -46.88 36.76 16.69
N ARG A 100 -47.94 36.08 17.17
CA ARG A 100 -47.89 34.67 17.60
C ARG A 100 -47.71 33.71 16.44
N GLU A 101 -48.42 33.93 15.34
CA GLU A 101 -48.25 33.16 14.11
C GLU A 101 -46.80 33.30 13.60
N LEU A 102 -46.29 34.53 13.58
CA LEU A 102 -44.92 34.81 13.16
C LEU A 102 -43.87 34.16 14.08
N LEU A 103 -44.11 34.10 15.39
CA LEU A 103 -43.24 33.39 16.33
C LEU A 103 -43.11 31.91 15.97
N LEU A 104 -44.25 31.25 15.73
CA LEU A 104 -44.28 29.84 15.35
C LEU A 104 -43.58 29.59 14.01
N ASP A 105 -43.74 30.51 13.05
CA ASP A 105 -43.05 30.42 11.76
C ASP A 105 -41.54 30.57 11.93
N PHE A 106 -41.06 31.54 12.72
CA PHE A 106 -39.63 31.71 13.02
C PHE A 106 -39.03 30.50 13.74
N GLU A 107 -39.74 29.90 14.72
CA GLU A 107 -39.30 28.67 15.38
C GLU A 107 -39.19 27.50 14.40
N ARG A 108 -40.17 27.35 13.51
CA ARG A 108 -40.19 26.31 12.48
C ARG A 108 -39.05 26.49 11.49
N GLU A 109 -38.79 27.72 11.04
CA GLU A 109 -37.71 28.03 10.12
C GLU A 109 -36.33 27.82 10.76
N PHE A 110 -36.18 28.19 12.02
CA PHE A 110 -34.97 27.93 12.78
C PHE A 110 -34.70 26.42 12.90
N PHE A 111 -35.71 25.65 13.30
CA PHE A 111 -35.60 24.20 13.43
C PHE A 111 -35.30 23.52 12.09
N ARG A 112 -35.95 23.95 11.00
CA ARG A 112 -35.68 23.46 9.64
C ARG A 112 -34.24 23.75 9.23
N SER A 113 -33.76 24.96 9.45
CA SER A 113 -32.38 25.34 9.10
C SER A 113 -31.36 24.54 9.92
N LYS A 114 -31.61 24.34 11.22
CA LYS A 114 -30.76 23.55 12.12
C LYS A 114 -30.69 22.07 11.75
N THR A 115 -31.83 21.47 11.36
CA THR A 115 -31.88 20.09 10.90
C THR A 115 -31.14 19.90 9.57
N GLN A 116 -31.28 20.86 8.64
CA GLN A 116 -30.52 20.86 7.39
C GLN A 116 -29.01 20.93 7.64
N VAL A 117 -28.53 21.78 8.56
CA VAL A 117 -27.09 21.82 8.91
C VAL A 117 -26.60 20.49 9.45
N ARG A 118 -27.35 19.87 10.37
CA ARG A 118 -26.98 18.56 10.93
C ARG A 118 -26.84 17.51 9.84
N GLN A 119 -27.83 17.41 8.95
CA GLN A 119 -27.74 16.50 7.80
C GLN A 119 -26.46 16.76 7.01
N VAL A 120 -26.21 18.00 6.60
CA VAL A 120 -25.02 18.36 5.80
C VAL A 120 -23.71 18.00 6.50
N LEU A 121 -23.64 18.12 7.83
CA LEU A 121 -22.48 17.71 8.64
C LEU A 121 -22.34 16.18 8.74
N ASP A 122 -23.44 15.46 8.98
CA ASP A 122 -23.45 14.00 9.05
C ASP A 122 -23.00 13.39 7.71
N TRP A 123 -23.52 13.93 6.60
CA TRP A 123 -23.08 13.57 5.25
C TRP A 123 -21.58 13.80 5.04
N HIS A 124 -21.06 14.94 5.52
CA HIS A 124 -19.62 15.22 5.44
C HIS A 124 -18.78 14.24 6.27
N GLN A 125 -19.22 13.91 7.49
CA GLN A 125 -18.52 12.95 8.35
C GLN A 125 -18.50 11.55 7.75
N LEU A 126 -19.62 11.10 7.17
CA LEU A 126 -19.71 9.81 6.48
C LEU A 126 -18.83 9.77 5.22
N LEU A 127 -18.90 10.80 4.37
CA LEU A 127 -18.10 10.87 3.14
C LEU A 127 -16.60 11.05 3.43
N GLY A 128 -16.25 11.76 4.51
CA GLY A 128 -14.86 11.91 4.95
C GLY A 128 -14.25 10.56 5.29
N HIS A 129 -14.96 9.72 6.04
CA HIS A 129 -14.51 8.37 6.37
C HIS A 129 -14.36 7.49 5.13
N VAL A 130 -15.37 7.46 4.26
CA VAL A 130 -15.33 6.64 3.02
C VAL A 130 -14.21 7.10 2.08
N LYS A 131 -13.97 8.41 1.94
CA LYS A 131 -12.85 8.93 1.14
C LYS A 131 -11.51 8.51 1.70
N GLN A 132 -11.34 8.55 3.02
CA GLN A 132 -10.12 8.10 3.67
C GLN A 132 -9.90 6.61 3.46
N ASP A 133 -10.93 5.78 3.66
CA ASP A 133 -10.85 4.34 3.47
C ASP A 133 -10.54 3.96 2.01
N ILE A 134 -11.13 4.66 1.03
CA ILE A 134 -10.83 4.47 -0.39
C ILE A 134 -9.39 4.87 -0.71
N HIS A 135 -8.90 5.96 -0.11
CA HIS A 135 -7.52 6.39 -0.29
C HIS A 135 -6.54 5.36 0.29
N ASP A 136 -6.80 4.90 1.50
CA ASP A 136 -5.97 3.91 2.20
C ASP A 136 -5.99 2.56 1.44
N TYR A 137 -7.15 2.12 0.97
CA TYR A 137 -7.28 0.93 0.12
C TYR A 137 -6.54 1.09 -1.22
N ARG A 138 -6.69 2.24 -1.89
CA ARG A 138 -6.01 2.50 -3.17
C ARG A 138 -4.50 2.55 -3.01
N THR A 139 -3.99 3.18 -1.96
CA THR A 139 -2.55 3.24 -1.70
C THR A 139 -1.97 1.87 -1.35
N GLN A 140 -2.67 1.07 -0.56
CA GLN A 140 -2.29 -0.31 -0.28
C GLN A 140 -2.28 -1.16 -1.56
N HIS A 141 -3.36 -1.15 -2.35
CA HIS A 141 -3.43 -1.91 -3.60
C HIS A 141 -2.46 -1.41 -4.67
N ALA A 142 -2.18 -0.11 -4.76
CA ALA A 142 -1.16 0.40 -5.68
C ALA A 142 0.23 -0.16 -5.33
N SER A 143 0.55 -0.26 -4.04
CA SER A 143 1.79 -0.89 -3.56
C SER A 143 1.85 -2.37 -3.91
N GLU A 144 0.75 -3.11 -3.69
CA GLU A 144 0.67 -4.54 -4.04
C GLU A 144 0.81 -4.78 -5.54
N VAL A 145 0.12 -3.99 -6.38
CA VAL A 145 0.25 -4.07 -7.83
C VAL A 145 1.69 -3.80 -8.28
N GLN A 146 2.36 -2.80 -7.70
CA GLN A 146 3.76 -2.54 -7.99
C GLN A 146 4.65 -3.72 -7.58
N SER A 147 4.41 -4.31 -6.41
CA SER A 147 5.12 -5.51 -5.96
C SER A 147 4.97 -6.68 -6.94
N TYR A 148 3.76 -6.92 -7.47
CA TYR A 148 3.54 -7.99 -8.46
C TYR A 148 4.24 -7.71 -9.80
N LEU A 149 4.30 -6.44 -10.24
CA LEU A 149 5.04 -6.06 -11.43
C LEU A 149 6.55 -6.26 -11.25
N ASP A 150 7.08 -5.88 -10.08
CA ASP A 150 8.47 -6.10 -9.73
C ASP A 150 8.81 -7.60 -9.67
N GLU A 151 7.93 -8.42 -9.08
CA GLU A 151 8.06 -9.89 -9.05
C GLU A 151 8.07 -10.49 -10.46
N ARG A 152 7.18 -10.04 -11.34
CA ARG A 152 7.17 -10.46 -12.75
C ARG A 152 8.50 -10.13 -13.44
N SER A 153 9.05 -8.93 -13.23
CA SER A 153 10.35 -8.57 -13.78
C SER A 153 11.49 -9.44 -13.23
N HIS A 154 11.36 -9.90 -11.99
CA HIS A 154 12.34 -10.79 -11.36
C HIS A 154 12.26 -12.21 -11.94
N LEU A 155 11.04 -12.72 -12.15
CA LEU A 155 10.80 -14.00 -12.82
C LEU A 155 11.35 -14.01 -14.24
N GLU A 156 11.13 -12.94 -15.01
CA GLU A 156 11.66 -12.82 -16.37
C GLU A 156 13.20 -12.86 -16.39
N ARG A 157 13.85 -12.15 -15.46
CA ARG A 157 15.31 -12.22 -15.28
C ARG A 157 15.80 -13.61 -14.88
N SER A 158 15.07 -14.28 -13.99
CA SER A 158 15.38 -15.66 -13.58
C SER A 158 15.28 -16.64 -14.74
N HIS A 159 14.26 -16.49 -15.60
CA HIS A 159 14.11 -17.29 -16.82
C HIS A 159 15.28 -17.09 -17.78
N LEU A 160 15.68 -15.84 -18.03
CA LEU A 160 16.84 -15.55 -18.89
C LEU A 160 18.13 -16.15 -18.33
N MET A 161 18.35 -16.04 -17.01
CA MET A 161 19.51 -16.64 -16.35
C MET A 161 19.48 -18.16 -16.48
N MET A 162 18.32 -18.79 -16.30
CA MET A 162 18.15 -20.23 -16.47
C MET A 162 18.52 -20.65 -17.90
N ASP A 163 18.05 -19.94 -18.91
CA ASP A 163 18.37 -20.23 -20.31
C ASP A 163 19.88 -20.11 -20.59
N GLU A 164 20.55 -19.09 -20.04
CA GLU A 164 22.01 -18.94 -20.13
C GLU A 164 22.75 -20.10 -19.46
N THR A 165 22.31 -20.54 -18.27
CA THR A 165 22.93 -21.69 -17.59
C THR A 165 22.70 -22.99 -18.35
N LEU A 166 21.57 -23.11 -19.06
CA LEU A 166 21.21 -24.27 -19.88
C LEU A 166 22.11 -24.31 -21.13
N ASP A 167 22.31 -23.17 -21.79
CA ASP A 167 23.23 -23.05 -22.92
C ASP A 167 24.68 -23.36 -22.51
N GLN A 168 25.13 -22.85 -21.36
CA GLN A 168 26.43 -23.19 -20.80
C GLN A 168 26.54 -24.70 -20.48
N ALA A 169 25.49 -25.32 -19.96
CA ALA A 169 25.46 -26.76 -19.71
C ALA A 169 25.55 -27.57 -21.02
N TYR A 170 24.89 -27.13 -22.09
CA TYR A 170 25.03 -27.77 -23.41
C TYR A 170 26.44 -27.59 -24.00
N ALA A 171 27.02 -26.40 -23.88
CA ALA A 171 28.38 -26.13 -24.32
C ALA A 171 29.39 -27.04 -23.60
N THR A 172 29.28 -27.18 -22.27
CA THR A 172 30.14 -28.07 -21.47
C THR A 172 29.93 -29.55 -21.82
N GLN A 173 28.68 -29.98 -22.10
CA GLN A 173 28.42 -31.34 -22.56
C GLN A 173 29.09 -31.63 -23.91
N GLN A 174 29.03 -30.67 -24.86
CA GLN A 174 29.69 -30.79 -26.15
C GLN A 174 31.21 -30.84 -25.99
N GLU A 175 31.77 -30.01 -25.10
CA GLU A 175 33.20 -30.02 -24.81
C GLU A 175 33.65 -31.35 -24.20
N PHE A 176 32.91 -31.92 -23.24
CA PHE A 176 33.21 -33.25 -22.70
C PHE A 176 33.12 -34.37 -23.74
N ARG A 177 32.18 -34.29 -24.69
CA ARG A 177 32.12 -35.23 -25.83
C ARG A 177 33.36 -35.12 -26.71
N GLY A 178 33.76 -33.89 -27.06
CA GLY A 178 35.00 -33.64 -27.81
C GLY A 178 36.24 -34.15 -27.08
N GLN A 179 36.34 -33.93 -25.76
CA GLN A 179 37.43 -34.45 -24.93
C GLN A 179 37.46 -36.00 -24.94
N ARG A 180 36.30 -36.66 -24.89
CA ARG A 180 36.21 -38.13 -24.97
C ARG A 180 36.72 -38.67 -26.31
N GLU A 181 36.38 -38.01 -27.42
CA GLU A 181 36.90 -38.37 -28.75
C GLU A 181 38.42 -38.17 -28.82
N GLN A 182 38.95 -37.06 -28.30
CA GLN A 182 40.38 -36.80 -28.21
C GLN A 182 41.12 -37.84 -27.35
N LEU A 183 40.55 -38.24 -26.21
CA LEU A 183 41.08 -39.33 -25.39
C LEU A 183 41.07 -40.66 -26.16
N GLY A 184 40.02 -40.96 -26.91
CA GLY A 184 39.96 -42.12 -27.82
C GLY A 184 41.07 -42.10 -28.88
N HIS A 185 41.31 -40.95 -29.52
CA HIS A 185 42.42 -40.77 -30.46
C HIS A 185 43.79 -40.93 -29.77
N THR A 186 43.92 -40.48 -28.52
CA THR A 186 45.17 -40.62 -27.76
C THR A 186 45.41 -42.07 -27.37
N LEU A 187 44.38 -42.80 -26.92
CA LEU A 187 44.45 -44.23 -26.62
C LEU A 187 44.77 -45.06 -27.87
N THR A 188 44.20 -44.73 -29.02
CA THR A 188 44.54 -45.42 -30.30
C THR A 188 45.96 -45.12 -30.77
N ARG A 189 46.48 -43.90 -30.56
CA ARG A 189 47.89 -43.59 -30.80
C ARG A 189 48.82 -44.33 -29.84
N LEU A 190 48.50 -44.38 -28.55
CA LEU A 190 49.27 -45.11 -27.53
C LEU A 190 49.31 -46.61 -27.84
N THR A 191 48.17 -47.22 -28.20
CA THR A 191 48.12 -48.63 -28.61
C THR A 191 48.91 -48.87 -29.90
N ARG A 192 48.89 -47.95 -30.87
CA ARG A 192 49.73 -48.03 -32.07
C ARG A 192 51.23 -47.94 -31.75
N ILE A 193 51.63 -47.03 -30.84
CA ILE A 193 53.02 -46.93 -30.37
C ILE A 193 53.43 -48.22 -29.65
N ALA A 194 52.56 -48.77 -28.80
CA ALA A 194 52.79 -50.04 -28.13
C ALA A 194 52.96 -51.20 -29.13
N ALA A 195 52.14 -51.23 -30.19
CA ALA A 195 52.25 -52.23 -31.25
C ALA A 195 53.49 -52.05 -32.16
N GLN A 196 53.94 -50.81 -32.37
CA GLN A 196 55.17 -50.48 -33.11
C GLN A 196 56.46 -50.65 -32.28
N MET A 197 56.36 -51.06 -31.01
CA MET A 197 57.50 -51.56 -30.23
C MET A 197 57.54 -53.10 -30.19
N PRO A 198 57.77 -53.83 -31.31
CA PRO A 198 57.98 -55.28 -31.27
C PRO A 198 59.33 -55.70 -30.62
N GLY A 199 60.03 -54.76 -29.97
CA GLY A 199 61.35 -54.96 -29.40
C GLY A 199 61.38 -55.35 -27.93
N ILE A 200 60.33 -55.11 -27.13
CA ILE A 200 60.39 -55.39 -25.68
C ILE A 200 60.55 -56.90 -25.42
N GLN A 201 59.83 -57.75 -26.16
CA GLN A 201 60.02 -59.21 -26.09
C GLN A 201 61.39 -59.67 -26.62
N SER A 202 61.99 -58.95 -27.57
CA SER A 202 63.35 -59.25 -28.04
C SER A 202 64.42 -58.80 -27.04
N ILE A 203 64.23 -57.66 -26.38
CA ILE A 203 65.17 -57.16 -25.36
C ILE A 203 65.11 -58.02 -24.10
N ILE A 204 63.91 -58.45 -23.67
CA ILE A 204 63.75 -59.37 -22.53
C ILE A 204 64.37 -60.75 -22.82
N SER A 205 64.26 -61.25 -24.06
CA SER A 205 64.86 -62.53 -24.47
C SER A 205 66.39 -62.45 -24.58
N LEU A 206 66.94 -61.33 -25.04
CA LEU A 206 68.39 -61.09 -25.05
C LEU A 206 68.98 -61.01 -23.63
N ILE A 207 68.27 -60.37 -22.69
CA ILE A 207 68.66 -60.31 -21.27
C ILE A 207 68.65 -61.69 -20.62
N SER A 208 67.60 -62.49 -20.82
CA SER A 208 67.53 -63.84 -20.26
C SER A 208 68.57 -64.79 -20.86
N ARG A 209 68.94 -64.62 -22.13
CA ARG A 209 69.99 -65.41 -22.80
C ARG A 209 71.39 -65.11 -22.26
N ARG A 210 71.68 -63.88 -21.83
CA ARG A 210 72.95 -63.54 -21.17
C ARG A 210 73.01 -64.15 -19.77
N ARG A 211 71.93 -64.02 -18.97
CA ARG A 211 71.84 -64.60 -17.63
C ARG A 211 71.97 -66.13 -17.63
N ARG A 212 71.38 -66.84 -18.61
CA ARG A 212 71.56 -68.30 -18.77
C ARG A 212 73.01 -68.71 -19.02
N ARG A 213 73.77 -67.93 -19.80
CA ARG A 213 75.19 -68.23 -20.06
C ARG A 213 76.02 -68.11 -18.77
N ASP A 214 75.80 -67.07 -17.98
CA ASP A 214 76.54 -66.87 -16.72
C ASP A 214 76.23 -67.98 -15.70
N THR A 215 74.97 -68.44 -15.61
CA THR A 215 74.60 -69.57 -14.75
C THR A 215 75.25 -70.89 -15.20
N ILE A 216 75.34 -71.14 -16.51
CA ILE A 216 75.99 -72.34 -17.04
C ILE A 216 77.49 -72.32 -16.70
N VAL A 217 78.17 -71.19 -16.90
CA VAL A 217 79.60 -71.06 -16.56
C VAL A 217 79.82 -71.28 -15.07
N LEU A 218 79.00 -70.67 -14.20
CA LEU A 218 79.07 -70.86 -12.75
C LEU A 218 78.89 -72.34 -12.36
N ALA A 219 77.88 -73.01 -12.93
CA ALA A 219 77.60 -74.42 -12.65
C ALA A 219 78.75 -75.35 -13.09
N VAL A 220 79.38 -75.08 -14.23
CA VAL A 220 80.56 -75.83 -14.71
C VAL A 220 81.74 -75.65 -13.76
N VAL A 221 82.03 -74.41 -13.33
CA VAL A 221 83.14 -74.14 -12.40
C VAL A 221 82.92 -74.87 -11.06
N ILE A 222 81.72 -74.80 -10.50
CA ILE A 222 81.38 -75.51 -9.26
C ILE A 222 81.50 -77.03 -9.46
N GLY A 223 81.01 -77.57 -10.58
CA GLY A 223 81.09 -78.99 -10.90
C GLY A 223 82.54 -79.48 -11.03
N VAL A 224 83.39 -78.76 -11.74
CA VAL A 224 84.83 -79.07 -11.86
C VAL A 224 85.51 -79.02 -10.49
N CYS A 225 85.20 -78.00 -9.68
CA CYS A 225 85.77 -77.85 -8.34
C CYS A 225 85.36 -79.02 -7.43
N LEU A 226 84.10 -79.46 -7.47
CA LEU A 226 83.62 -80.64 -6.75
C LEU A 226 84.29 -81.94 -7.21
N VAL A 227 84.48 -82.12 -8.52
CA VAL A 227 85.17 -83.30 -9.08
C VAL A 227 86.63 -83.35 -8.63
N ILE A 228 87.34 -82.21 -8.64
CA ILE A 228 88.72 -82.11 -8.14
C ILE A 228 88.75 -82.44 -6.64
N LEU A 229 87.83 -81.88 -5.85
CA LEU A 229 87.73 -82.17 -4.41
C LEU A 229 87.48 -83.65 -4.14
N LEU A 230 86.60 -84.29 -4.92
CA LEU A 230 86.31 -85.72 -4.81
C LEU A 230 87.54 -86.56 -5.19
N LEU A 231 88.23 -86.23 -6.29
CA LEU A 231 89.46 -86.91 -6.71
C LEU A 231 90.61 -86.79 -5.70
N VAL A 232 90.77 -85.62 -5.08
CA VAL A 232 91.77 -85.38 -4.03
C VAL A 232 91.35 -86.08 -2.73
N GLY A 233 90.06 -86.06 -2.39
CA GLY A 233 89.51 -86.70 -1.20
C GLY A 233 89.56 -88.23 -1.24
N VAL A 234 89.36 -88.85 -2.41
CA VAL A 234 89.49 -90.30 -2.63
C VAL A 234 90.96 -90.76 -2.63
N ARG A 235 91.91 -89.84 -2.84
CA ARG A 235 93.36 -90.13 -2.79
C ARG A 235 93.98 -89.97 -1.40
N ARG A 236 93.20 -89.60 -0.39
CA ARG A 236 93.57 -89.59 1.04
C ARG A 236 92.93 -90.78 1.75
#